data_AF-A0A7C4SI68-F1
#
_entry.id   AF-A0A7C4SI68-F1
#
_cell.length_a   1.000
_cell.length_b   1.000
_cell.length_c   1.000
_cell.angle_alpha   90.00
_cell.angle_beta   90.00
_cell.angle_gamma   90.00
#
_symmetry.space_group_name_H-M   'P 1'
#
loop_
_entity.id
_entity.type
_entity.pdbx_description
1 polymer ?
#
loop_
_entity_poly.entity_id
_entity_poly.type
_entity_poly.pdbx_seq_one_letter_code
_entity_poly.pdbx_strand_id
1 'polypeptide(L)'
;MPKKIVIKFKEEKMPKDIVEEVPQLEPEVSTIETEAKLQEKPPESIVPPKDLEVSIVKEAFDRYDALMSKIQEVKIREQIFQKMLLEQDISIATIREVLARWNAMREQIVGESASLVEKINAAKNKLETEFSNIETELCISIVELDTLKYKESSNVSVPQELKASLEAKVTILRQELSEKKKKIRELEEMARTISELPKKIYSLTTYTELADKLYEELKEKHGAKFGPRVDESLQKNIETIMQSKGIPREYAIILIWKEAQASSVS
;
A
#
# COMPACT_ATOMS: atom_id res chain seq x y z
N MET A 1 39.10 19.50 30.81
CA MET A 1 39.04 20.97 30.68
C MET A 1 38.14 21.34 29.51
N PRO A 2 37.02 22.03 29.72
CA PRO A 2 36.08 22.39 28.64
C PRO A 2 36.52 23.68 27.94
N LYS A 3 36.64 23.65 26.60
CA LYS A 3 36.94 24.83 25.78
C LYS A 3 35.63 25.55 25.45
N LYS A 4 35.49 26.77 25.95
CA LYS A 4 34.39 27.72 25.70
C LYS A 4 34.34 28.10 24.21
N ILE A 5 33.16 28.00 23.59
CA ILE A 5 32.86 28.66 22.31
C ILE A 5 32.19 29.99 22.64
N VAL A 6 32.80 31.08 22.18
CA VAL A 6 32.36 32.47 22.38
C VAL A 6 31.66 32.93 21.11
N ILE A 7 30.38 33.29 21.22
CA ILE A 7 29.59 33.93 20.17
C ILE A 7 29.91 35.43 20.22
N LYS A 8 30.31 36.04 19.09
CA LYS A 8 30.44 37.49 18.94
C LYS A 8 29.40 38.02 17.96
N PHE A 9 28.47 38.79 18.50
CA PHE A 9 27.51 39.63 17.78
C PHE A 9 28.23 40.78 17.07
N LYS A 10 27.75 41.14 15.88
CA LYS A 10 28.01 42.44 15.25
C LYS A 10 26.70 43.25 15.31
N GLU A 11 26.72 44.31 16.10
CA GLU A 11 25.83 45.46 15.97
C GLU A 11 26.66 46.65 15.48
N GLU A 12 26.05 47.50 14.65
CA GLU A 12 26.28 48.94 14.39
C GLU A 12 25.69 49.24 12.99
N LYS A 13 24.89 50.27 12.70
CA LYS A 13 24.41 51.45 13.44
C LYS A 13 23.32 52.09 12.56
N MET A 14 22.20 52.54 13.15
CA MET A 14 21.34 53.58 12.55
C MET A 14 21.99 54.96 12.68
N PRO A 15 21.54 55.97 11.92
CA PRO A 15 20.91 57.11 12.59
C PRO A 15 19.74 57.82 11.85
N LYS A 16 18.69 58.09 12.64
CA LYS A 16 17.95 59.35 12.88
C LYS A 16 16.92 59.93 11.86
N ASP A 17 15.72 60.12 12.42
CA ASP A 17 14.58 60.95 12.02
C ASP A 17 14.90 62.41 11.69
N ILE A 18 14.00 63.09 10.95
CA ILE A 18 13.45 64.45 11.21
C ILE A 18 12.47 64.91 10.07
N VAL A 19 11.23 65.26 10.47
CA VAL A 19 10.32 66.34 9.97
C VAL A 19 9.60 66.12 8.61
N GLU A 20 8.28 65.87 8.58
CA GLU A 20 7.11 66.78 8.73
C GLU A 20 6.89 67.68 7.49
N GLU A 21 5.84 67.43 6.71
CA GLU A 21 4.85 68.45 6.31
C GLU A 21 3.75 67.88 5.39
N VAL A 22 2.52 68.24 5.76
CA VAL A 22 1.25 68.01 5.08
C VAL A 22 1.06 69.13 4.04
N PRO A 23 0.38 68.89 2.90
CA PRO A 23 -0.72 69.81 2.59
C PRO A 23 -2.08 69.12 2.36
N GLN A 24 -3.04 69.64 3.12
CA GLN A 24 -4.49 69.45 3.16
C GLN A 24 -5.08 70.61 2.30
N LEU A 25 -6.11 70.46 1.45
CA LEU A 25 -7.55 70.76 1.67
C LEU A 25 -8.17 71.00 0.27
N GLU A 26 -9.16 70.20 -0.19
CA GLU A 26 -10.64 70.45 -0.19
C GLU A 26 -11.17 71.21 -1.45
N PRO A 27 -12.49 71.25 -1.73
CA PRO A 27 -13.50 70.18 -1.72
C PRO A 27 -14.44 70.27 -2.96
N GLU A 28 -15.27 69.24 -3.24
CA GLU A 28 -16.64 69.51 -3.70
C GLU A 28 -17.59 68.36 -3.37
N VAL A 29 -18.70 68.76 -2.76
CA VAL A 29 -19.75 67.97 -2.12
C VAL A 29 -20.83 67.68 -3.14
N SER A 30 -21.39 66.46 -3.15
CA SER A 30 -22.84 66.24 -3.32
C SER A 30 -23.21 64.78 -3.03
N THR A 31 -23.84 64.64 -1.87
CA THR A 31 -24.70 63.55 -1.39
C THR A 31 -25.70 63.03 -2.43
N ILE A 32 -25.83 61.70 -2.53
CA ILE A 32 -27.14 61.02 -2.58
C ILE A 32 -27.04 59.72 -1.75
N GLU A 33 -27.88 59.65 -0.73
CA GLU A 33 -28.17 58.45 0.07
C GLU A 33 -28.78 57.35 -0.81
N THR A 34 -28.34 56.11 -0.66
CA THR A 34 -29.26 54.97 -0.80
C THR A 34 -28.80 53.83 0.11
N GLU A 35 -29.58 53.59 1.16
CA GLU A 35 -29.54 52.39 1.98
C GLU A 35 -29.68 51.14 1.10
N ALA A 36 -28.75 50.19 1.22
CA ALA A 36 -29.01 48.80 0.88
C ALA A 36 -28.02 47.86 1.58
N LYS A 37 -28.49 47.34 2.73
CA LYS A 37 -28.41 45.93 3.13
C LYS A 37 -27.00 45.30 3.26
N LEU A 38 -26.58 45.20 4.52
CA LEU A 38 -25.68 44.18 5.05
C LEU A 38 -25.94 42.80 4.40
N GLN A 39 -24.95 42.28 3.68
CA GLN A 39 -24.79 40.84 3.48
C GLN A 39 -23.53 40.40 4.19
N GLU A 40 -23.73 39.82 5.38
CA GLU A 40 -22.75 38.98 6.05
C GLU A 40 -22.37 37.84 5.10
N LYS A 41 -21.11 37.84 4.67
CA LYS A 41 -20.49 36.71 4.00
C LYS A 41 -20.38 35.58 5.04
N PRO A 42 -20.93 34.38 4.81
CA PRO A 42 -20.82 33.29 5.77
C PRO A 42 -19.35 32.87 5.90
N PRO A 43 -18.92 32.41 7.10
CA PRO A 43 -17.56 31.90 7.27
C PRO A 43 -17.34 30.70 6.34
N GLU A 44 -16.26 30.77 5.56
CA GLU A 44 -15.77 29.64 4.77
C GLU A 44 -15.59 28.43 5.69
N SER A 45 -16.51 27.48 5.53
CA SER A 45 -16.44 26.14 6.07
C SER A 45 -15.14 25.48 5.58
N ILE A 46 -14.11 25.47 6.42
CA ILE A 46 -12.95 24.58 6.30
C ILE A 46 -13.45 23.17 6.64
N VAL A 47 -14.20 22.56 5.72
CA VAL A 47 -14.44 21.12 5.70
C VAL A 47 -13.54 20.60 4.58
N PRO A 48 -12.49 19.82 4.87
CA PRO A 48 -11.77 19.15 3.81
C PRO A 48 -12.78 18.31 2.99
N PRO A 49 -12.72 18.34 1.66
CA PRO A 49 -13.73 17.69 0.83
C PRO A 49 -13.67 16.19 1.06
N LYS A 50 -14.71 15.63 1.71
CA LYS A 50 -14.92 14.18 1.95
C LYS A 50 -14.62 13.32 0.72
N ASP A 51 -14.76 13.87 -0.49
CA ASP A 51 -14.48 13.19 -1.77
C ASP A 51 -12.99 12.94 -2.04
N LEU A 52 -12.08 13.85 -1.65
CA LEU A 52 -10.63 13.60 -1.72
C LEU A 52 -10.18 12.61 -0.63
N GLU A 53 -10.96 12.48 0.44
CA GLU A 53 -10.61 11.67 1.61
C GLU A 53 -10.85 10.19 1.39
N VAL A 54 -12.01 9.85 0.82
CA VAL A 54 -12.32 8.52 0.31
C VAL A 54 -11.36 8.13 -0.82
N SER A 55 -10.86 9.11 -1.57
CA SER A 55 -9.97 8.90 -2.71
C SER A 55 -8.62 8.29 -2.32
N ILE A 56 -7.95 8.74 -1.25
CA ILE A 56 -6.62 8.23 -0.86
C ILE A 56 -6.70 6.78 -0.38
N VAL A 57 -7.70 6.46 0.45
CA VAL A 57 -7.91 5.10 0.94
C VAL A 57 -8.20 4.18 -0.23
N LYS A 58 -9.15 4.55 -1.09
CA LYS A 58 -9.48 3.76 -2.28
C LYS A 58 -8.29 3.57 -3.21
N GLU A 59 -7.50 4.62 -3.47
CA GLU A 59 -6.30 4.53 -4.30
C GLU A 59 -5.30 3.51 -3.74
N ALA A 60 -5.12 3.44 -2.42
CA ALA A 60 -4.21 2.48 -1.79
C ALA A 60 -4.66 1.02 -2.04
N PHE A 61 -5.96 0.75 -1.90
CA PHE A 61 -6.54 -0.57 -2.22
C PHE A 61 -6.41 -0.90 -3.71
N ASP A 62 -6.82 0.00 -4.60
CA ASP A 62 -6.78 -0.21 -6.05
C ASP A 62 -5.34 -0.48 -6.54
N ARG A 63 -4.35 0.23 -5.99
CA ARG A 63 -2.93 0.01 -6.32
C ARG A 63 -2.38 -1.29 -5.76
N TYR A 64 -2.81 -1.69 -4.57
CA TYR A 64 -2.46 -2.98 -4.00
C TYR A 64 -2.95 -4.11 -4.91
N ASP A 65 -4.23 -4.08 -5.30
CA ASP A 65 -4.83 -5.07 -6.18
C ASP A 65 -4.13 -5.12 -7.55
N ALA A 66 -3.77 -3.96 -8.10
CA ALA A 66 -3.03 -3.87 -9.35
C ALA A 66 -1.63 -4.52 -9.24
N LEU A 67 -0.89 -4.28 -8.14
CA LEU A 67 0.42 -4.89 -7.94
C LEU A 67 0.31 -6.42 -7.76
N MET A 68 -0.68 -6.88 -6.98
CA MET A 68 -0.93 -8.31 -6.80
C MET A 68 -1.33 -8.98 -8.11
N SER A 69 -2.09 -8.30 -8.97
CA SER A 69 -2.42 -8.78 -10.31
C SER A 69 -1.19 -8.94 -11.19
N LYS A 70 -0.23 -7.99 -11.15
CA LYS A 70 1.06 -8.11 -11.87
C LYS A 70 1.86 -9.33 -11.40
N ILE A 71 1.88 -9.61 -10.09
CA ILE A 71 2.55 -10.80 -9.54
C ILE A 71 1.94 -12.09 -10.12
N GLN A 72 0.61 -12.18 -10.12
CA GLN A 72 -0.09 -13.34 -10.71
C GLN A 72 0.17 -13.46 -12.21
N GLU A 73 0.21 -12.35 -12.92
CA GLU A 73 0.51 -12.34 -14.35
C GLU A 73 1.89 -12.92 -14.65
N VAL A 74 2.93 -12.55 -13.89
CA VAL A 74 4.27 -13.14 -14.04
C VAL A 74 4.22 -14.65 -13.82
N LYS A 75 3.51 -15.11 -12.78
CA LYS A 75 3.36 -16.55 -12.49
C LYS A 75 2.66 -17.31 -13.62
N ILE A 76 1.60 -16.75 -14.18
CA ILE A 76 0.86 -17.35 -15.31
C ILE A 76 1.75 -17.42 -16.56
N ARG A 77 2.47 -16.33 -16.86
CA ARG A 77 3.42 -16.30 -17.99
C ARG A 77 4.53 -17.34 -17.82
N GLU A 78 5.02 -17.50 -16.60
CA GLU A 78 6.03 -18.52 -16.27
C GLU A 78 5.49 -19.93 -16.47
N GLN A 79 4.29 -20.22 -15.98
CA GLN A 79 3.61 -21.49 -16.20
C GLN A 79 3.41 -21.80 -17.69
N ILE A 80 2.93 -20.84 -18.49
CA ILE A 80 2.71 -21.02 -19.92
C ILE A 80 4.03 -21.30 -20.64
N PHE A 81 5.09 -20.56 -20.33
CA PHE A 81 6.37 -20.76 -20.96
C PHE A 81 7.02 -22.09 -20.59
N GLN A 82 6.89 -22.56 -19.34
CA GLN A 82 7.35 -23.90 -18.96
C GLN A 82 6.64 -25.01 -19.75
N LYS A 83 5.32 -24.90 -19.96
CA LYS A 83 4.56 -25.83 -20.80
C LYS A 83 5.02 -25.77 -22.27
N MET A 84 5.22 -24.56 -22.81
CA MET A 84 5.74 -24.38 -24.16
C MET A 84 7.13 -24.99 -24.35
N LEU A 85 8.00 -24.85 -23.35
CA LEU A 85 9.34 -25.45 -23.36
C LEU A 85 9.29 -26.98 -23.37
N LEU A 86 8.30 -27.58 -22.69
CA LEU A 86 8.08 -29.02 -22.70
C LEU A 86 7.72 -29.53 -24.10
N GLU A 87 6.86 -28.79 -24.81
CA GLU A 87 6.30 -29.17 -26.12
C GLU A 87 7.20 -28.82 -27.31
N GLN A 88 8.01 -27.76 -27.20
CA GLN A 88 8.75 -27.18 -28.31
C GLN A 88 10.25 -27.16 -28.07
N ASP A 89 11.04 -27.20 -29.14
CA ASP A 89 12.50 -27.08 -29.06
C ASP A 89 12.94 -25.62 -29.02
N ILE A 90 12.97 -25.09 -27.79
CA ILE A 90 13.41 -23.73 -27.51
C ILE A 90 14.90 -23.72 -27.18
N SER A 91 15.64 -22.82 -27.82
CA SER A 91 17.07 -22.66 -27.57
C SER A 91 17.36 -22.13 -26.15
N ILE A 92 18.52 -22.50 -25.59
CA ILE A 92 18.98 -21.99 -24.28
C ILE A 92 19.13 -20.46 -24.28
N ALA A 93 19.51 -19.87 -25.42
CA ALA A 93 19.59 -18.42 -25.54
C ALA A 93 18.20 -17.76 -25.35
N THR A 94 17.17 -18.31 -26.01
CA THR A 94 15.78 -17.84 -25.88
C THR A 94 15.25 -18.03 -24.46
N ILE A 95 15.55 -19.17 -23.81
CA ILE A 95 15.16 -19.40 -22.41
C ILE A 95 15.74 -18.31 -21.50
N ARG A 96 17.05 -18.02 -21.61
CA ARG A 96 17.71 -16.97 -20.81
C ARG A 96 17.12 -15.59 -21.06
N GLU A 97 16.79 -15.26 -22.31
CA GLU A 97 16.19 -13.96 -22.65
C GLU A 97 14.80 -13.80 -22.01
N VAL A 98 13.95 -14.83 -22.09
CA VAL A 98 12.62 -14.82 -21.46
C VAL A 98 12.73 -14.69 -19.94
N LEU A 99 13.64 -15.44 -19.31
CA LEU A 99 13.90 -15.35 -17.87
C LEU A 99 14.38 -13.97 -17.45
N ALA A 100 15.26 -13.34 -18.24
CA ALA A 100 15.71 -11.98 -17.99
C ALA A 100 14.55 -10.97 -18.04
N ARG A 101 13.61 -11.14 -18.97
CA ARG A 101 12.40 -10.29 -19.05
C ARG A 101 11.52 -10.46 -17.80
N TRP A 102 11.36 -11.66 -17.27
CA TRP A 102 10.61 -11.84 -16.02
C TRP A 102 11.34 -11.28 -14.81
N ASN A 103 12.67 -11.40 -14.75
CA ASN A 103 13.46 -10.75 -13.70
C ASN A 103 13.27 -9.22 -13.73
N ALA A 104 13.29 -8.61 -14.91
CA ALA A 104 13.00 -7.18 -15.04
C ALA A 104 11.58 -6.82 -14.55
N MET A 105 10.57 -7.66 -14.83
CA MET A 105 9.21 -7.46 -14.29
C MET A 105 9.18 -7.60 -12.76
N ARG A 106 9.88 -8.59 -12.19
CA ARG A 106 10.01 -8.77 -10.73
C ARG A 106 10.69 -7.56 -10.08
N GLU A 107 11.76 -7.06 -10.67
CA GLU A 107 12.47 -5.85 -10.22
C GLU A 107 11.57 -4.62 -10.28
N GLN A 108 10.77 -4.45 -11.34
CA GLN A 108 9.78 -3.39 -11.43
C GLN A 108 8.74 -3.50 -10.31
N ILE A 109 8.17 -4.69 -10.09
CA ILE A 109 7.20 -4.95 -9.01
C ILE A 109 7.82 -4.60 -7.64
N VAL A 110 9.07 -5.00 -7.40
CA VAL A 110 9.80 -4.68 -6.17
C VAL A 110 10.04 -3.17 -6.06
N GLY A 111 10.39 -2.48 -7.14
CA GLY A 111 10.56 -1.03 -7.15
C GLY A 111 9.26 -0.29 -6.82
N GLU A 112 8.13 -0.75 -7.37
CA GLU A 112 6.80 -0.17 -7.09
C GLU A 112 6.38 -0.38 -5.62
N SER A 113 6.82 -1.48 -4.99
CA SER A 113 6.41 -1.89 -3.64
C SER A 113 6.70 -0.84 -2.56
N ALA A 114 7.88 -0.19 -2.59
CA ALA A 114 8.27 0.80 -1.59
C ALA A 114 7.33 2.02 -1.61
N SER A 115 7.05 2.55 -2.80
CA SER A 115 6.12 3.68 -2.97
C SER A 115 4.69 3.33 -2.57
N LEU A 116 4.28 2.07 -2.75
CA LEU A 116 2.96 1.61 -2.35
C LEU A 116 2.84 1.50 -0.82
N VAL A 117 3.89 1.05 -0.12
CA VAL A 117 3.90 1.04 1.35
C VAL A 117 3.69 2.44 1.92
N GLU A 118 4.34 3.46 1.35
CA GLU A 118 4.14 4.85 1.76
C GLU A 118 2.67 5.29 1.59
N LYS A 119 2.05 4.95 0.47
CA LYS A 119 0.62 5.24 0.20
C LYS A 119 -0.32 4.53 1.15
N ILE A 120 -0.07 3.25 1.42
CA ILE A 120 -0.85 2.46 2.38
C ILE A 120 -0.73 3.06 3.78
N ASN A 121 0.47 3.45 4.20
CA ASN A 121 0.67 4.10 5.50
C ASN A 121 -0.02 5.47 5.58
N ALA A 122 0.00 6.26 4.50
CA ALA A 122 -0.74 7.52 4.45
C ALA A 122 -2.26 7.31 4.57
N ALA A 123 -2.81 6.31 3.85
CA ALA A 123 -4.22 5.92 3.96
C ALA A 123 -4.57 5.42 5.38
N LYS A 124 -3.67 4.65 6.00
CA LYS A 124 -3.83 4.17 7.38
C LYS A 124 -3.88 5.32 8.38
N ASN A 125 -2.88 6.20 8.38
CA ASN A 125 -2.82 7.35 9.29
C ASN A 125 -4.06 8.24 9.17
N LYS A 126 -4.58 8.38 7.94
CA LYS A 126 -5.82 9.10 7.70
C LYS A 126 -7.02 8.42 8.35
N LEU A 127 -7.19 7.11 8.16
CA LEU A 127 -8.26 6.36 8.83
C LEU A 127 -8.13 6.38 10.35
N GLU A 128 -6.91 6.36 10.90
CA GLU A 128 -6.67 6.47 12.35
C GLU A 128 -7.09 7.85 12.89
N THR A 129 -6.82 8.92 12.14
CA THR A 129 -7.25 10.28 12.49
C THR A 129 -8.78 10.37 12.49
N GLU A 130 -9.43 9.86 11.44
CA GLU A 130 -10.89 9.81 11.35
C GLU A 130 -11.50 8.93 12.47
N PHE A 131 -10.85 7.80 12.79
CA PHE A 131 -11.24 6.93 13.89
C PHE A 131 -11.20 7.68 15.23
N SER A 132 -10.11 8.40 15.52
CA SER A 132 -9.97 9.19 16.76
C SER A 132 -11.02 10.30 16.86
N ASN A 133 -11.38 10.93 15.74
CA ASN A 133 -12.43 11.96 15.71
C ASN A 133 -13.80 11.37 16.05
N ILE A 134 -14.15 10.23 15.43
CA ILE A 134 -15.42 9.52 15.69
C ILE A 134 -15.45 8.99 17.13
N GLU A 135 -14.33 8.51 17.66
CA GLU A 135 -14.24 8.05 19.05
C GLU A 135 -14.50 9.19 20.03
N THR A 136 -13.94 10.37 19.77
CA THR A 136 -14.21 11.59 20.55
C THR A 136 -15.69 11.97 20.48
N GLU A 137 -16.29 11.97 19.29
CA GLU A 137 -17.71 12.27 19.12
C GLU A 137 -18.63 11.25 19.81
N LEU A 138 -18.25 9.98 19.78
CA LEU A 138 -18.95 8.91 20.48
C LEU A 138 -18.90 9.11 21.99
N CYS A 139 -17.72 9.43 22.55
CA CYS A 139 -17.57 9.74 23.97
C CYS A 139 -18.46 10.92 24.39
N ILE A 140 -18.46 12.01 23.63
CA ILE A 140 -19.32 13.18 23.90
C ILE A 140 -20.79 12.76 23.87
N SER A 141 -21.21 12.03 22.82
CA SER A 141 -22.60 11.58 22.66
C SER A 141 -23.05 10.64 23.79
N ILE A 142 -22.16 9.78 24.29
CA ILE A 142 -22.43 8.91 25.46
C ILE A 142 -22.60 9.73 26.73
N VAL A 143 -21.72 10.71 26.99
CA VAL A 143 -21.82 11.59 28.16
C VAL A 143 -23.13 12.38 28.14
N GLU A 144 -23.52 12.92 26.98
CA GLU A 144 -24.80 13.62 26.80
C GLU A 144 -25.98 12.69 27.08
N LEU A 145 -25.97 11.48 26.50
CA LEU A 145 -27.02 10.50 26.70
C LEU A 145 -27.16 10.07 28.18
N ASP A 146 -26.04 9.81 28.85
CA ASP A 146 -26.06 9.42 30.26
C ASP A 146 -26.45 10.58 31.18
N THR A 147 -26.12 11.82 30.80
CA THR A 147 -26.62 13.03 31.48
C THR A 147 -28.15 13.12 31.39
N LEU A 148 -28.74 12.80 30.23
CA LEU A 148 -30.20 12.75 30.07
C LEU A 148 -30.82 11.63 30.92
N LYS A 149 -30.24 10.43 30.93
CA LYS A 149 -30.72 9.32 31.79
C LYS A 149 -30.65 9.69 33.29
N TYR A 150 -29.58 10.38 33.71
CA TYR A 150 -29.45 10.84 35.08
C TYR A 150 -30.52 11.87 35.46
N LYS A 151 -30.79 12.84 34.58
CA LYS A 151 -31.88 13.82 34.76
C LYS A 151 -33.24 13.12 34.89
N GLU A 152 -33.53 12.15 34.02
CA GLU A 152 -34.75 11.35 34.06
C GLU A 152 -34.89 10.60 35.40
N SER A 153 -33.80 9.97 35.88
CA SER A 153 -33.78 9.29 37.19
C SER A 153 -33.92 10.24 38.38
N SER A 154 -33.61 11.52 38.20
CA SER A 154 -33.74 12.59 39.20
C SER A 154 -35.08 13.32 39.10
N ASN A 155 -36.07 12.76 38.40
CA ASN A 155 -37.40 13.36 38.14
C ASN A 155 -37.38 14.70 37.39
N VAL A 156 -36.30 14.98 36.64
CA VAL A 156 -36.24 16.13 35.73
C VAL A 156 -36.82 15.70 34.38
N SER A 157 -37.72 16.52 33.81
CA SER A 157 -38.30 16.25 32.49
C SER A 157 -37.23 16.20 31.41
N VAL A 158 -37.23 15.15 30.59
CA VAL A 158 -36.29 14.92 29.50
C VAL A 158 -37.06 14.74 28.19
N PRO A 159 -36.68 15.43 27.10
CA PRO A 159 -37.27 15.21 25.79
C PRO A 159 -36.94 13.80 25.26
N GLN A 160 -37.96 12.96 25.07
CA GLN A 160 -37.78 11.59 24.60
C GLN A 160 -37.20 11.52 23.17
N GLU A 161 -37.56 12.48 22.30
CA GLU A 161 -37.01 12.57 20.94
C GLU A 161 -35.50 12.80 20.92
N LEU A 162 -34.99 13.67 21.81
CA LEU A 162 -33.56 13.96 21.93
C LEU A 162 -32.79 12.72 22.40
N LYS A 163 -33.34 12.00 23.39
CA LYS A 163 -32.76 10.76 23.91
C LYS A 163 -32.70 9.69 22.81
N ALA A 164 -33.80 9.46 22.10
CA ALA A 164 -33.85 8.49 21.00
C ALA A 164 -32.88 8.86 19.86
N SER A 165 -32.77 10.15 19.53
CA SER A 165 -31.81 10.65 18.53
C SER A 165 -30.35 10.37 18.94
N LEU A 166 -30.00 10.62 20.20
CA LEU A 166 -28.66 10.34 20.73
C LEU A 166 -28.36 8.83 20.77
N GLU A 167 -29.33 7.99 21.15
CA GLU A 167 -29.18 6.53 21.12
C GLU A 167 -28.91 6.01 19.70
N ALA A 168 -29.64 6.54 18.71
CA ALA A 168 -29.40 6.23 17.30
C ALA A 168 -28.01 6.69 16.85
N LYS A 169 -27.62 7.93 17.21
CA LYS A 169 -26.29 8.48 16.90
C LYS A 169 -25.16 7.63 17.48
N VAL A 170 -25.25 7.24 18.75
CA VAL A 170 -24.28 6.37 19.43
C VAL A 170 -24.15 5.03 18.69
N THR A 171 -25.26 4.47 18.24
CA THR A 171 -25.27 3.21 17.48
C THR A 171 -24.56 3.35 16.14
N ILE A 172 -24.83 4.43 15.40
CA ILE A 172 -24.17 4.72 14.11
C ILE A 172 -22.66 4.91 14.31
N LEU A 173 -22.24 5.74 15.26
CA LEU A 173 -20.82 5.99 15.52
C LEU A 173 -20.06 4.72 15.90
N ARG A 174 -20.68 3.82 16.69
CA ARG A 174 -20.10 2.51 17.01
C ARG A 174 -19.90 1.64 15.76
N GLN A 175 -20.88 1.64 14.87
CA GLN A 175 -20.78 0.91 13.61
C GLN A 175 -19.65 1.47 12.73
N GLU A 176 -19.55 2.79 12.58
CA GLU A 176 -18.48 3.44 11.82
C GLU A 176 -17.09 3.14 12.38
N LEU A 177 -16.92 3.15 13.71
CA LEU A 177 -15.64 2.75 14.34
C LEU A 177 -15.27 1.31 14.01
N SER A 178 -16.23 0.39 14.06
CA SER A 178 -16.01 -1.02 13.72
C SER A 178 -15.52 -1.17 12.27
N GLU A 179 -16.15 -0.48 11.34
CA GLU A 179 -15.78 -0.50 9.92
C GLU A 179 -14.40 0.10 9.67
N LYS A 180 -14.09 1.27 10.26
CA LYS A 180 -12.76 1.88 10.13
C LYS A 180 -11.68 1.00 10.76
N LYS A 181 -11.93 0.40 11.92
CA LYS A 181 -10.99 -0.55 12.55
C LYS A 181 -10.73 -1.78 11.69
N LYS A 182 -11.73 -2.25 10.93
CA LYS A 182 -11.53 -3.34 9.96
C LYS A 182 -10.61 -2.88 8.82
N LYS A 183 -10.90 -1.73 8.20
CA LYS A 183 -10.08 -1.18 7.10
C LYS A 183 -8.64 -0.88 7.51
N ILE A 184 -8.42 -0.35 8.71
CA ILE A 184 -7.06 -0.11 9.26
C ILE A 184 -6.28 -1.43 9.34
N ARG A 185 -6.90 -2.51 9.85
CA ARG A 185 -6.27 -3.83 9.93
C ARG A 185 -5.94 -4.41 8.56
N GLU A 186 -6.84 -4.23 7.58
CA GLU A 186 -6.58 -4.65 6.19
C GLU A 186 -5.37 -3.90 5.61
N LEU A 187 -5.29 -2.57 5.78
CA LEU A 187 -4.14 -1.79 5.32
C LEU A 187 -2.84 -2.20 6.02
N GLU A 188 -2.87 -2.54 7.31
CA GLU A 188 -1.70 -3.05 8.03
C GLU A 188 -1.20 -4.38 7.46
N GLU A 189 -2.12 -5.30 7.15
CA GLU A 189 -1.79 -6.58 6.52
C GLU A 189 -1.23 -6.39 5.11
N MET A 190 -1.81 -5.48 4.32
CA MET A 190 -1.29 -5.09 3.02
C MET A 190 0.12 -4.51 3.13
N ALA A 191 0.37 -3.56 4.03
CA ALA A 191 1.69 -2.98 4.23
C ALA A 191 2.74 -4.04 4.57
N ARG A 192 2.40 -5.00 5.45
CA ARG A 192 3.27 -6.13 5.79
C ARG A 192 3.57 -6.99 4.57
N THR A 193 2.54 -7.40 3.84
CA THR A 193 2.67 -8.24 2.64
C THR A 193 3.59 -7.59 1.60
N ILE A 194 3.39 -6.30 1.33
CA ILE A 194 4.19 -5.54 0.35
C ILE A 194 5.63 -5.34 0.85
N SER A 195 5.82 -5.11 2.16
CA SER A 195 7.18 -4.95 2.73
C SER A 195 8.04 -6.22 2.65
N GLU A 196 7.40 -7.39 2.61
CA GLU A 196 8.08 -8.69 2.46
C GLU A 196 8.33 -9.07 1.00
N LEU A 197 7.72 -8.34 0.06
CA LEU A 197 7.77 -8.66 -1.37
C LEU A 197 9.20 -8.76 -1.94
N PRO A 198 10.18 -7.90 -1.59
CA PRO A 198 11.54 -8.03 -2.10
C PRO A 198 12.19 -9.38 -1.76
N LYS A 199 11.80 -9.99 -0.62
CA LYS A 199 12.32 -11.29 -0.18
C LYS A 199 11.55 -12.45 -0.80
N LYS A 200 10.25 -12.27 -1.05
CA LYS A 200 9.33 -13.33 -1.48
C LYS A 200 9.00 -13.32 -2.97
N ILE A 201 9.44 -12.32 -3.74
CA ILE A 201 9.00 -12.13 -5.14
C ILE A 201 9.24 -13.37 -6.01
N TYR A 202 10.39 -14.03 -5.87
CA TYR A 202 10.68 -15.27 -6.58
C TYR A 202 9.75 -16.40 -6.15
N SER A 203 9.57 -16.62 -4.85
CA SER A 203 8.62 -17.65 -4.36
C SER A 203 7.17 -17.43 -4.78
N LEU A 204 6.75 -16.17 -4.95
CA LEU A 204 5.38 -15.83 -5.34
C LEU A 204 5.14 -15.94 -6.84
N THR A 205 6.19 -15.78 -7.65
CA THR A 205 6.08 -15.75 -9.11
C THR A 205 6.56 -17.04 -9.78
N THR A 206 7.48 -17.78 -9.16
CA THR A 206 8.00 -19.04 -9.70
C THR A 206 6.94 -20.13 -9.70
N TYR A 207 6.81 -20.83 -10.83
CA TYR A 207 5.93 -21.98 -10.99
C TYR A 207 6.73 -23.27 -10.79
N THR A 208 6.50 -23.98 -9.68
CA THR A 208 7.28 -25.19 -9.34
C THR A 208 6.56 -26.49 -9.67
N GLU A 209 5.22 -26.50 -9.74
CA GLU A 209 4.40 -27.72 -9.83
C GLU A 209 4.78 -28.62 -11.02
N LEU A 210 5.01 -28.03 -12.21
CA LEU A 210 5.41 -28.82 -13.39
C LEU A 210 6.79 -29.41 -13.20
N ALA A 211 7.76 -28.62 -12.74
CA ALA A 211 9.11 -29.09 -12.51
C ALA A 211 9.14 -30.21 -11.46
N ASP A 212 8.38 -30.07 -10.37
CA ASP A 212 8.28 -31.09 -9.33
C ASP A 212 7.65 -32.39 -9.85
N LYS A 213 6.60 -32.30 -10.67
CA LYS A 213 6.02 -33.46 -11.35
C LYS A 213 7.03 -34.16 -12.26
N LEU A 214 7.72 -33.41 -13.11
CA LEU A 214 8.71 -33.97 -14.04
C LEU A 214 9.92 -34.57 -13.32
N TYR A 215 10.28 -34.00 -12.16
CA TYR A 215 11.34 -34.52 -11.30
C TYR A 215 11.00 -35.91 -10.75
N GLU A 216 9.76 -36.11 -10.29
CA GLU A 216 9.30 -37.43 -9.83
C GLU A 216 9.22 -38.44 -10.99
N GLU A 217 8.74 -38.03 -12.18
CA GLU A 217 8.78 -38.89 -13.37
C GLU A 217 10.22 -39.30 -13.75
N LEU A 218 11.18 -38.38 -13.64
CA LEU A 218 12.59 -38.65 -13.88
C LEU A 218 13.13 -39.67 -12.88
N LYS A 219 12.80 -39.53 -11.59
CA LYS A 219 13.18 -40.48 -10.53
C LYS A 219 12.62 -41.86 -10.80
N GLU A 220 11.36 -41.99 -11.20
CA GLU A 220 10.76 -43.30 -11.50
C GLU A 220 11.47 -43.98 -12.67
N LYS A 221 11.70 -43.23 -13.76
CA LYS A 221 12.38 -43.76 -14.96
C LYS A 221 13.85 -44.13 -14.71
N HIS A 222 14.57 -43.30 -13.97
CA HIS A 222 15.99 -43.53 -13.66
C HIS A 222 16.16 -44.47 -12.46
N GLY A 223 15.11 -44.65 -11.66
CA GLY A 223 14.93 -45.63 -10.58
C GLY A 223 15.49 -47.00 -10.92
N ALA A 224 15.10 -47.48 -12.10
CA ALA A 224 15.52 -48.78 -12.62
C ALA A 224 17.02 -48.86 -12.98
N LYS A 225 17.68 -47.75 -13.30
CA LYS A 225 19.09 -47.69 -13.74
C LYS A 225 20.07 -47.36 -12.62
N PHE A 226 19.72 -46.47 -11.71
CA PHE A 226 20.65 -45.94 -10.69
C PHE A 226 20.27 -46.33 -9.25
N GLY A 227 19.15 -47.02 -9.04
CA GLY A 227 18.71 -47.53 -7.73
C GLY A 227 18.66 -46.44 -6.65
N PRO A 228 19.21 -46.66 -5.44
CA PRO A 228 19.12 -45.69 -4.34
C PRO A 228 19.91 -44.38 -4.57
N ARG A 229 20.77 -44.29 -5.60
CA ARG A 229 21.56 -43.09 -5.92
C ARG A 229 20.93 -42.19 -6.99
N VAL A 230 19.72 -42.53 -7.44
CA VAL A 230 19.01 -41.78 -8.49
C VAL A 230 18.84 -40.31 -8.10
N ASP A 231 18.44 -40.05 -6.87
CA ASP A 231 18.17 -38.69 -6.40
C ASP A 231 19.46 -37.85 -6.38
N GLU A 232 20.55 -38.36 -5.81
CA GLU A 232 21.86 -37.71 -5.82
C GLU A 232 22.38 -37.44 -7.25
N SER A 233 22.21 -38.41 -8.15
CA SER A 233 22.63 -38.27 -9.54
C SER A 233 21.80 -37.22 -10.29
N LEU A 234 20.48 -37.20 -10.08
CA LEU A 234 19.60 -36.22 -10.70
C LEU A 234 19.87 -34.82 -10.16
N GLN A 235 20.06 -34.65 -8.86
CA GLN A 235 20.43 -33.37 -8.24
C GLN A 235 21.74 -32.84 -8.82
N LYS A 236 22.76 -33.69 -8.94
CA LYS A 236 24.05 -33.29 -9.54
C LYS A 236 23.92 -32.88 -11.00
N ASN A 237 23.09 -33.58 -11.77
CA ASN A 237 22.83 -33.23 -13.17
C ASN A 237 22.09 -31.90 -13.29
N ILE A 238 21.07 -31.67 -12.45
CA ILE A 238 20.35 -30.41 -12.35
C ILE A 238 21.33 -29.27 -12.04
N GLU A 239 22.15 -29.43 -11.00
CA GLU A 239 23.13 -28.43 -10.60
C GLU A 239 24.14 -28.13 -11.73
N THR A 240 24.62 -29.17 -12.41
CA THR A 240 25.52 -29.04 -13.56
C THR A 240 24.87 -28.22 -14.68
N ILE A 241 23.60 -28.47 -14.99
CA ILE A 241 22.86 -27.71 -16.01
C ILE A 241 22.59 -26.28 -15.56
N MET A 242 22.22 -26.06 -14.30
CA MET A 242 22.01 -24.72 -13.75
C MET A 242 23.28 -23.88 -13.87
N GLN A 243 24.43 -24.44 -13.49
CA GLN A 243 25.73 -23.75 -13.56
C GLN A 243 26.21 -23.54 -15.01
N SER A 244 26.13 -24.57 -15.86
CA SER A 244 26.64 -24.50 -17.24
C SER A 244 25.76 -23.68 -18.18
N LYS A 245 24.43 -23.83 -18.08
CA LYS A 245 23.47 -23.15 -18.96
C LYS A 245 22.97 -21.83 -18.35
N GLY A 246 23.24 -21.56 -17.07
CA GLY A 246 22.86 -20.33 -16.38
C GLY A 246 21.35 -20.15 -16.26
N ILE A 247 20.64 -21.22 -15.91
CA ILE A 247 19.16 -21.26 -15.82
C ILE A 247 18.70 -21.74 -14.43
N PRO A 248 17.50 -21.34 -13.97
CA PRO A 248 16.94 -21.83 -12.71
C PRO A 248 16.65 -23.33 -12.71
N ARG A 249 16.46 -23.89 -11.51
CA ARG A 249 16.22 -25.31 -11.25
C ARG A 249 15.05 -25.85 -12.06
N GLU A 250 13.95 -25.12 -12.09
CA GLU A 250 12.69 -25.51 -12.73
C GLU A 250 12.90 -25.78 -14.23
N TYR A 251 13.70 -24.93 -14.88
CA TYR A 251 14.05 -25.04 -16.29
C TYR A 251 15.06 -26.15 -16.54
N ALA A 252 16.03 -26.34 -15.65
CA ALA A 252 17.00 -27.42 -15.75
C ALA A 252 16.31 -28.79 -15.71
N ILE A 253 15.31 -28.97 -14.83
CA ILE A 253 14.53 -30.20 -14.75
C ILE A 253 13.78 -30.49 -16.06
N ILE A 254 13.12 -29.48 -16.64
CA ILE A 254 12.41 -29.65 -17.92
C ILE A 254 13.37 -30.10 -19.02
N LEU A 255 14.57 -29.52 -19.10
CA LEU A 255 15.57 -29.89 -20.10
C LEU A 255 16.06 -31.33 -19.92
N ILE A 256 16.38 -31.74 -18.69
CA ILE A 256 16.79 -33.12 -18.39
C ILE A 256 15.70 -34.11 -18.78
N TRP A 257 14.44 -33.78 -18.45
CA TRP A 257 13.31 -34.62 -18.81
C TRP A 257 13.20 -34.78 -20.32
N LYS A 258 13.35 -33.70 -21.10
CA LYS A 258 13.33 -33.76 -22.57
C LYS A 258 14.47 -34.61 -23.13
N GLU A 259 15.70 -34.42 -22.63
CA GLU A 259 16.88 -35.21 -23.04
C GLU A 259 16.67 -36.71 -22.75
N ALA A 260 16.08 -37.05 -21.60
CA ALA A 260 15.75 -38.43 -21.23
C ALA A 260 14.68 -39.05 -22.14
N GLN A 261 13.68 -38.28 -22.56
CA GLN A 261 12.64 -38.76 -23.49
C GLN A 261 13.21 -39.01 -24.88
N ALA A 262 14.01 -38.08 -25.42
CA ALA A 262 14.67 -38.25 -26.72
C ALA A 262 15.58 -39.49 -26.75
N SER A 263 16.30 -39.76 -25.65
CA SER A 263 17.17 -40.92 -25.50
C SER A 263 16.41 -42.25 -25.34
N SER A 264 15.10 -42.22 -25.07
CA SER A 264 14.26 -43.42 -24.96
C SER A 264 13.57 -43.81 -26.26
N VAL A 265 13.55 -42.89 -27.24
CA VAL A 265 12.96 -43.07 -28.58
C VAL A 265 14.02 -43.45 -29.63
N SER A 266 15.30 -43.31 -29.28
CA SER A 266 16.46 -43.71 -30.10
C SER A 266 16.92 -45.12 -29.74
#